data_AF-G0J711-F1
#
_entry.id   AF-G0J711-F1
#
_cell.length_a   1.000
_cell.length_b   1.000
_cell.length_c   1.000
_cell.angle_alpha   90.00
_cell.angle_beta   90.00
_cell.angle_gamma   90.00
#
_symmetry.space_group_name_H-M   'P 1'
#
loop_
_entity.id
_entity.type
_entity.pdbx_description
1 polymer ?
#
loop_
_entity_poly.entity_id
_entity_poly.type
_entity_poly.pdbx_seq_one_letter_code
_entity_poly.pdbx_strand_id
1 'polypeptide(L)'
;MKKVFLFFLASMIGFLSFGKERNDKTFLIIFDKTELAHHQASLGLMELNISSTFETKLYTGNSETALIVTVPFTDWTVCDMGRSIVKVSDNKELPLEQIAFRIIDMDASQKNFKSLLSETKENQEEVNSPLIKLDL
;
A
#
# COMPACT_ATOMS: atom_id res chain seq x y z
N MET A 1 10.12 44.03 23.10
CA MET A 1 10.97 42.82 23.19
C MET A 1 10.18 41.51 23.15
N LYS A 2 9.10 41.34 23.93
CA LYS A 2 8.27 40.10 23.93
C LYS A 2 7.71 39.67 22.56
N LYS A 3 7.26 40.64 21.73
CA LYS A 3 6.72 40.36 20.38
C LYS A 3 7.78 39.87 19.38
N VAL A 4 9.03 40.32 19.53
CA VAL A 4 10.16 39.89 18.68
C VAL A 4 10.56 38.46 19.01
N PHE A 5 10.58 38.11 20.30
CA PHE A 5 10.82 36.75 20.75
C PHE A 5 9.73 35.78 20.26
N LEU A 6 8.46 36.20 20.30
CA LEU A 6 7.33 35.39 19.84
C LEU A 6 7.39 35.13 18.33
N PHE A 7 7.83 36.11 17.55
CA PHE A 7 8.06 35.95 16.11
C PHE A 7 9.22 34.99 15.81
N PHE A 8 10.31 35.07 16.58
CA PHE A 8 11.44 34.16 16.44
C PHE A 8 11.06 32.71 16.80
N LEU A 9 10.26 32.53 17.85
CA LEU A 9 9.76 31.23 18.28
C LEU A 9 8.80 30.62 17.24
N ALA A 10 7.87 31.42 16.70
CA ALA A 10 6.94 30.96 15.66
C ALA A 10 7.67 30.57 14.36
N SER A 11 8.72 31.32 14.00
CA SER A 11 9.57 31.01 12.84
C SER A 11 10.30 29.67 13.02
N MET A 12 10.90 29.41 14.18
CA MET A 12 11.57 28.14 14.49
C MET A 12 10.62 26.94 14.45
N ILE A 13 9.38 27.08 14.94
CA ILE A 13 8.38 26.00 14.90
C ILE A 13 7.96 25.68 13.46
N GLY A 14 7.89 26.68 12.58
CA GLY A 14 7.55 26.51 11.16
C GLY A 14 8.56 25.65 10.39
N PHE A 15 9.85 25.76 10.69
CA PHE A 15 10.89 24.95 10.04
C PHE A 15 10.92 23.49 10.52
N LEU A 16 10.43 23.20 11.71
CA LEU A 16 10.35 21.83 12.24
C LEU A 16 9.17 21.03 11.64
N SER A 17 8.28 21.69 10.90
CA SER A 17 7.10 21.07 10.29
C SER A 17 7.33 20.53 8.88
N PHE A 18 8.58 20.40 8.42
CA PHE A 18 8.89 19.62 7.23
C PHE A 18 8.86 18.12 7.60
N GLY A 19 7.66 17.55 7.57
CA GLY A 19 7.49 16.10 7.59
C GLY A 19 8.24 15.51 6.40
N LYS A 20 9.17 14.58 6.66
CA LYS A 20 9.90 13.87 5.61
C LYS A 20 8.88 13.22 4.67
N GLU A 21 8.97 13.53 3.38
CA GLU A 21 8.16 12.87 2.36
C GLU A 21 8.49 11.37 2.41
N ARG A 22 7.52 10.58 2.90
CA ARG A 22 7.67 9.14 3.09
C ARG A 22 7.65 8.51 1.70
N ASN A 23 8.81 8.04 1.24
CA ASN A 23 8.94 7.35 -0.04
C ASN A 23 8.69 5.85 0.20
N ASP A 24 7.52 5.58 0.76
CA ASP A 24 7.13 4.26 1.23
C ASP A 24 6.16 3.65 0.22
N LYS A 25 6.12 2.32 0.22
CA LYS A 25 5.24 1.56 -0.65
C LYS A 25 4.37 0.62 0.18
N THR A 26 3.09 0.53 -0.16
CA THR A 26 2.13 -0.25 0.63
C THR A 26 1.62 -1.46 -0.14
N PHE A 27 1.70 -2.62 0.51
CA PHE A 27 1.17 -3.88 0.01
C PHE A 27 -0.01 -4.35 0.85
N LEU A 28 -1.03 -4.87 0.18
CA LEU A 28 -2.12 -5.62 0.80
C LEU A 28 -1.92 -7.10 0.49
N ILE A 29 -1.71 -7.90 1.52
CA ILE A 29 -1.60 -9.35 1.43
C ILE A 29 -2.90 -9.94 1.93
N ILE A 30 -3.55 -10.76 1.12
CA ILE A 30 -4.78 -11.46 1.45
C ILE A 30 -4.44 -12.93 1.66
N PHE A 31 -4.95 -13.50 2.74
CA PHE A 31 -4.78 -14.90 3.06
C PHE A 31 -6.12 -15.63 3.03
N ASP A 32 -6.11 -16.83 2.44
CA ASP A 32 -7.22 -17.76 2.55
C ASP A 32 -7.05 -18.64 3.80
N LYS A 33 -8.13 -18.82 4.56
CA LYS A 33 -8.09 -19.58 5.82
C LYS A 33 -7.84 -21.08 5.59
N THR A 34 -8.34 -21.64 4.49
CA THR A 34 -8.15 -23.05 4.15
C THR A 34 -6.73 -23.33 3.70
N GLU A 35 -6.14 -22.41 2.94
CA GLU A 35 -4.74 -22.47 2.49
C GLU A 35 -3.78 -22.34 3.69
N LEU A 36 -4.01 -21.36 4.57
CA LEU A 36 -3.25 -21.24 5.82
C LEU A 36 -3.30 -22.53 6.65
N ALA A 37 -4.48 -23.11 6.82
CA ALA A 37 -4.66 -24.36 7.54
C ALA A 37 -3.93 -25.54 6.87
N HIS A 38 -3.95 -25.61 5.53
CA HIS A 38 -3.22 -26.63 4.78
C HIS A 38 -1.70 -26.56 5.01
N HIS A 39 -1.16 -25.34 5.10
CA HIS A 39 0.26 -25.13 5.37
C HIS A 39 0.63 -25.15 6.85
N GLN A 40 -0.34 -25.40 7.75
CA GLN A 40 -0.20 -25.27 9.21
C GLN A 40 0.32 -23.90 9.64
N ALA A 41 0.04 -22.87 8.83
CA ALA A 41 0.44 -21.49 9.06
C ALA A 41 -0.61 -20.78 9.92
N SER A 42 -0.16 -19.81 10.72
CA SER A 42 -1.05 -18.90 11.44
C SER A 42 -0.78 -17.46 11.04
N LEU A 43 -1.83 -16.64 11.03
CA LEU A 43 -1.73 -15.22 10.69
C LEU A 43 -0.88 -14.42 11.66
N GLY A 44 -0.97 -14.72 12.96
CA GLY A 44 -0.10 -14.10 13.96
C GLY A 44 1.37 -14.40 13.68
N LEU A 45 1.69 -15.63 13.24
CA LEU A 45 3.05 -15.97 12.82
C LEU A 45 3.45 -15.20 11.56
N MET A 46 2.57 -15.04 10.57
CA MET A 46 2.86 -14.26 9.35
C MET A 46 3.14 -12.78 9.65
N GLU A 47 2.31 -12.17 10.50
CA GLU A 47 2.53 -10.82 10.98
C GLU A 47 3.87 -10.71 11.72
N LEU A 48 4.21 -11.66 12.60
CA LEU A 48 5.51 -11.67 13.30
C LEU A 48 6.71 -11.79 12.35
N ASN A 49 6.63 -12.63 11.31
CA ASN A 49 7.70 -12.76 10.32
C ASN A 49 8.00 -11.40 9.65
N ILE A 50 6.95 -10.68 9.27
CA ILE A 50 7.07 -9.48 8.44
C ILE A 50 7.27 -8.22 9.29
N SER A 51 6.61 -8.11 10.44
CA SER A 51 6.71 -6.99 11.39
C SER A 51 8.11 -6.80 11.98
N SER A 52 8.95 -7.84 11.91
CA SER A 52 10.37 -7.76 12.29
C SER A 52 11.15 -6.75 11.44
N THR A 53 10.72 -6.53 10.20
CA THR A 53 11.45 -5.75 9.18
C THR A 53 10.63 -4.56 8.67
N PHE A 54 9.31 -4.68 8.62
CA PHE A 54 8.42 -3.70 8.01
C PHE A 54 7.30 -3.27 8.95
N GLU A 55 6.70 -2.10 8.68
CA GLU A 55 5.50 -1.69 9.39
C GLU A 55 4.32 -2.52 8.91
N THR A 56 3.60 -3.18 9.82
CA THR A 56 2.49 -4.07 9.47
C THR A 56 1.22 -3.72 10.22
N LYS A 57 0.08 -4.05 9.60
CA LYS A 57 -1.22 -3.98 10.25
C LYS A 57 -2.09 -5.15 9.84
N LEU A 58 -2.37 -6.03 10.80
CA LEU A 58 -3.26 -7.17 10.61
C LEU A 58 -4.74 -6.77 10.73
N TYR A 59 -5.55 -7.24 9.78
CA TYR A 59 -7.00 -7.07 9.76
C TYR A 59 -7.67 -8.44 9.82
N THR A 60 -8.35 -8.69 10.94
CA THR A 60 -9.14 -9.90 11.20
C THR A 60 -10.60 -9.50 11.46
N GLY A 61 -11.56 -10.33 11.04
CA GLY A 61 -12.98 -10.04 11.21
C GLY A 61 -13.90 -10.88 10.34
N ASN A 62 -15.01 -10.28 9.87
CA ASN A 62 -16.01 -10.91 9.00
C ASN A 62 -15.55 -11.09 7.55
N SER A 63 -14.40 -10.54 7.18
CA SER A 63 -13.79 -10.68 5.85
C SER A 63 -12.65 -11.70 5.86
N GLU A 64 -12.13 -12.01 4.67
CA GLU A 64 -10.85 -12.69 4.47
C GLU A 64 -9.76 -11.96 5.26
N THR A 65 -8.81 -12.72 5.77
CA THR A 65 -7.78 -12.11 6.62
C THR A 65 -6.76 -11.41 5.75
N ALA A 66 -6.41 -10.18 6.13
CA ALA A 66 -5.51 -9.36 5.37
C ALA A 66 -4.40 -8.77 6.25
N LEU A 67 -3.22 -8.62 5.67
CA LEU A 67 -2.07 -7.96 6.26
C LEU A 67 -1.66 -6.81 5.36
N ILE A 68 -1.69 -5.60 5.91
CA ILE A 68 -1.09 -4.44 5.25
C ILE A 68 0.37 -4.37 5.66
N VAL A 69 1.25 -4.17 4.68
CA VAL A 69 2.70 -4.06 4.89
C VAL A 69 3.19 -2.80 4.20
N THR A 70 3.87 -1.94 4.94
CA THR A 70 4.49 -0.72 4.42
C THR A 70 6.00 -0.89 4.43
N VAL A 71 6.61 -0.83 3.25
CA VAL A 71 8.06 -0.93 3.06
C VAL A 71 8.65 0.44 2.78
N PRO A 72 9.87 0.75 3.24
CA PRO A 72 10.50 2.06 3.05
C PRO A 72 11.21 2.19 1.68
N PHE A 73 10.78 1.42 0.68
CA PHE A 73 11.41 1.32 -0.64
C PHE A 73 10.36 1.39 -1.74
N THR A 74 10.50 2.31 -2.68
CA THR A 74 9.52 2.51 -3.77
C THR A 74 9.67 1.54 -4.93
N ASP A 75 10.85 0.96 -5.12
CA ASP A 75 11.20 0.00 -6.17
C ASP A 75 10.84 -1.44 -5.82
N TRP A 76 10.48 -1.72 -4.56
CA TRP A 76 10.03 -3.04 -4.13
C TRP A 76 8.79 -3.47 -4.92
N THR A 77 8.81 -4.65 -5.52
CA THR A 77 7.71 -5.15 -6.35
C THR A 77 6.85 -6.19 -5.62
N VAL A 78 5.68 -6.49 -6.20
CA VAL A 78 4.83 -7.61 -5.75
C VAL A 78 5.62 -8.92 -5.78
N CYS A 79 6.47 -9.12 -6.79
CA CYS A 79 7.31 -10.31 -6.91
C CYS A 79 8.36 -10.38 -5.78
N ASP A 80 8.95 -9.26 -5.38
CA ASP A 80 9.92 -9.23 -4.28
C ASP A 80 9.26 -9.54 -2.94
N MET A 81 8.05 -9.00 -2.72
CA MET A 81 7.22 -9.37 -1.57
C MET A 81 6.85 -10.85 -1.60
N GLY A 82 6.42 -11.38 -2.75
CA GLY A 82 6.05 -12.80 -2.91
C GLY A 82 7.21 -13.77 -2.65
N ARG A 83 8.42 -13.40 -3.04
CA ARG A 83 9.64 -14.19 -2.81
C ARG A 83 10.19 -14.11 -1.39
N SER A 84 9.65 -13.21 -0.56
CA SER A 84 10.07 -13.11 0.83
C SER A 84 9.80 -14.42 1.56
N ILE A 85 10.82 -14.95 2.21
CA ILE A 85 10.74 -16.22 2.93
C ILE A 85 10.07 -15.97 4.28
N VAL A 86 9.04 -16.76 4.58
CA VAL A 86 8.29 -16.69 5.82
C VAL A 86 8.24 -18.07 6.49
N LYS A 87 8.42 -18.06 7.80
CA LYS A 87 8.29 -19.25 8.63
C LYS A 87 6.82 -19.59 8.82
N VAL A 88 6.38 -20.74 8.33
CA VAL A 88 4.98 -21.22 8.44
C VAL A 88 4.79 -22.18 9.61
N SER A 89 5.85 -22.86 10.06
CA SER A 89 5.88 -23.67 11.28
C SER A 89 7.31 -23.78 11.79
N ASP A 90 7.56 -24.48 12.91
CA ASP A 90 8.90 -24.56 13.51
C ASP A 90 9.99 -25.09 12.59
N ASN A 91 9.64 -25.99 11.66
CA ASN A 91 10.60 -26.64 10.77
C ASN A 91 10.29 -26.38 9.28
N LYS A 92 9.48 -25.36 8.97
CA LYS A 92 9.04 -25.11 7.60
C LYS A 92 9.02 -23.62 7.29
N GLU A 93 9.73 -23.27 6.23
CA GLU A 93 9.77 -21.94 5.63
C GLU A 93 9.33 -22.05 4.18
N LEU A 94 8.57 -21.07 3.71
CA LEU A 94 8.09 -20.99 2.34
C LEU A 94 8.16 -19.55 1.83
N PRO A 95 8.28 -19.34 0.52
CA PRO A 95 7.99 -18.04 -0.09
C PRO A 95 6.55 -17.62 0.24
N LEU A 96 6.35 -16.33 0.53
CA LEU A 96 5.04 -15.77 0.86
C LEU A 96 3.99 -16.02 -0.23
N GLU A 97 4.39 -16.02 -1.51
CA GLU A 97 3.49 -16.31 -2.64
C GLU A 97 2.88 -17.71 -2.62
N GLN A 98 3.44 -18.67 -1.86
CA GLN A 98 2.89 -20.03 -1.73
C GLN A 98 1.82 -20.17 -0.65
N ILE A 99 1.58 -19.11 0.13
CA ILE A 99 0.59 -19.12 1.22
C ILE A 99 -0.35 -17.91 1.17
N ALA A 100 0.06 -16.84 0.49
CA ALA A 100 -0.75 -15.66 0.28
C ALA A 100 -1.68 -15.93 -0.90
N PHE A 101 -2.98 -15.83 -0.67
CA PHE A 101 -3.98 -15.93 -1.73
C PHE A 101 -3.77 -14.84 -2.78
N ARG A 102 -3.46 -13.60 -2.34
CA ARG A 102 -3.07 -12.49 -3.21
C ARG A 102 -2.12 -11.54 -2.51
N ILE A 103 -1.23 -10.94 -3.31
CA ILE A 103 -0.38 -9.82 -2.92
C ILE A 103 -0.67 -8.68 -3.88
N ILE A 104 -1.07 -7.53 -3.35
CA ILE A 104 -1.55 -6.39 -4.14
C ILE A 104 -0.68 -5.18 -3.80
N ASP A 105 -0.13 -4.54 -4.83
CA ASP A 105 0.47 -3.22 -4.75
C ASP A 105 -0.64 -2.16 -4.70
N MET A 106 -0.82 -1.55 -3.54
CA MET A 106 -1.90 -0.58 -3.32
C MET A 106 -1.66 0.73 -4.08
N ASP A 107 -0.40 1.14 -4.23
CA ASP A 107 -0.03 2.38 -4.89
C ASP A 107 -0.24 2.27 -6.41
N ALA A 108 0.18 1.14 -6.99
CA ALA A 108 -0.13 0.81 -8.38
C ALA A 108 -1.64 0.73 -8.62
N SER A 109 -2.38 0.10 -7.71
CA SER A 109 -3.84 0.01 -7.80
C SER A 109 -4.51 1.38 -7.77
N GLN A 110 -4.06 2.28 -6.87
CA GLN A 110 -4.58 3.64 -6.79
C GLN A 110 -4.23 4.46 -8.03
N LYS A 111 -3.01 4.34 -8.55
CA LYS A 111 -2.57 5.03 -9.77
C LYS A 111 -3.39 4.58 -10.98
N ASN A 112 -3.57 3.27 -11.15
CA ASN A 112 -4.37 2.71 -12.23
C ASN A 112 -5.83 3.17 -12.13
N PHE A 113 -6.41 3.14 -10.93
CA PHE A 113 -7.76 3.64 -10.70
C PHE A 113 -7.91 5.13 -11.06
N LYS A 114 -6.95 5.98 -10.67
CA LYS A 114 -6.94 7.40 -11.05
C LYS A 114 -6.85 7.60 -12.57
N SER A 115 -6.01 6.82 -13.27
CA SER A 115 -5.88 6.86 -14.73
C SER A 115 -7.21 6.56 -15.42
N LEU A 116 -7.88 5.48 -15.00
CA LEU A 116 -9.18 5.09 -15.56
C LEU A 116 -10.25 6.17 -15.34
N LEU A 117 -10.23 6.84 -14.18
CA LEU A 117 -11.14 7.95 -13.90
C LEU A 117 -10.85 9.18 -14.76
N SER A 118 -9.59 9.51 -15.04
CA SER A 118 -9.25 10.63 -15.94
C SER A 118 -9.63 10.33 -17.39
N GLU A 119 -9.35 9.12 -17.88
CA GLU A 119 -9.75 8.69 -19.23
C GLU A 119 -11.27 8.73 -19.40
N THR A 120 -12.03 8.38 -18.36
CA THR A 120 -13.49 8.47 -18.38
C THR A 120 -13.97 9.92 -18.47
N LYS A 121 -13.29 10.87 -17.80
CA LYS A 121 -13.65 12.29 -17.83
C LYS A 121 -13.34 12.95 -19.17
N GLU A 122 -12.18 12.64 -19.76
CA GLU A 122 -11.80 13.16 -21.09
C GLU A 122 -12.78 12.68 -22.17
N ASN A 123 -13.20 11.41 -22.13
CA ASN A 123 -14.23 10.88 -23.03
C ASN A 123 -15.61 11.54 -22.85
N GLN A 124 -15.92 12.07 -21.66
CA GLN A 124 -17.17 12.82 -21.41
C GLN A 124 -17.10 14.29 -21.89
N GLU A 125 -15.91 14.89 -21.94
CA GLU A 125 -15.71 16.25 -22.47
C GLU A 125 -15.70 16.28 -24.01
N GLU A 126 -15.17 15.23 -24.68
CA GLU A 126 -15.27 15.11 -26.14
C GLU A 126 -16.72 14.96 -26.64
N VAL A 127 -17.58 14.22 -25.92
CA VAL A 127 -19.00 14.05 -26.29
C VAL A 127 -19.82 15.34 -26.09
N ASN A 128 -19.37 16.26 -25.23
CA ASN A 128 -20.04 17.54 -24.96
C ASN A 128 -19.46 18.73 -25.76
N SER A 129 -18.50 18.48 -26.66
CA SER A 129 -17.96 19.52 -27.53
C SER A 129 -18.97 19.85 -28.66
N PRO A 130 -19.39 21.12 -28.83
CA PRO A 130 -20.46 21.45 -29.76
C PRO A 130 -19.98 21.41 -31.22
N LEU A 131 -20.65 20.57 -32.00
CA LEU A 131 -20.85 20.60 -33.46
C LEU A 131 -19.60 20.69 -34.35
N ILE A 132 -19.29 19.56 -34.99
CA ILE A 132 -18.62 19.50 -36.29
C ILE A 132 -19.37 20.44 -37.26
N LYS A 133 -18.71 21.52 -37.70
CA LYS A 133 -19.15 22.29 -38.86
C LYS A 133 -19.06 21.39 -40.08
N LEU A 134 -20.22 20.91 -40.55
CA LEU A 134 -20.37 20.40 -41.90
C LEU A 134 -20.41 21.62 -42.83
N ASP A 135 -19.30 21.86 -43.54
CA ASP A 135 -19.29 22.73 -44.71
C ASP A 135 -20.11 22.03 -45.80
N LEU A 136 -21.27 22.64 -46.13
CA LEU A 136 -22.11 22.35 -47.29
C LEU A 136 -21.82 23.37 -48.38
#